data_AF-A0A7V8YC22-F1
#
_entry.id   AF-A0A7V8YC22-F1
#
_cell.length_a   1.000
_cell.length_b   1.000
_cell.length_c   1.000
_cell.angle_alpha   90.00
_cell.angle_beta   90.00
_cell.angle_gamma   90.00
#
_symmetry.space_group_name_H-M   'P 1'
#
loop_
_entity.id
_entity.type
_entity.pdbx_description
1 polymer ?
#
loop_
_entity_poly.entity_id
_entity_poly.type
_entity_poly.pdbx_seq_one_letter_code
_entity_poly.pdbx_strand_id
1 'polypeptide(L)'
;HIHGRLTGFVPAGRVTHTASKISDKYLVSLRVEHLAAHAFDGAFGGTTHLVALSGDMALSPITAAEAHVQLADLVSLYREGQTRPLPVTFDDYATSYLDLAFDGAFTTDPAMGARILGVS
;
A
#
# COMPACT_ATOMS: atom_id res chain seq x y z
N HIS A 1 2.41 -16.69 -11.56
CA HIS A 1 1.95 -16.97 -10.19
C HIS A 1 2.81 -16.19 -9.22
N ILE A 2 2.20 -15.53 -8.22
CA ILE A 2 2.91 -14.82 -7.16
C ILE A 2 3.04 -15.81 -6.00
N HIS A 3 4.26 -16.00 -5.49
CA HIS A 3 4.52 -16.85 -4.33
C HIS A 3 5.24 -16.02 -3.28
N GLY A 4 4.85 -16.19 -2.01
CA GLY A 4 5.43 -15.48 -0.90
C GLY A 4 4.82 -15.94 0.41
N ARG A 5 5.48 -15.58 1.52
CA ARG A 5 4.96 -15.80 2.87
C ARG A 5 4.70 -14.46 3.52
N LEU A 6 3.44 -14.21 3.84
CA LEU A 6 3.05 -13.10 4.70
C LEU A 6 3.08 -13.55 6.16
N THR A 7 3.51 -12.67 7.05
CA THR A 7 3.55 -12.88 8.50
C THR A 7 2.78 -11.77 9.22
N GLY A 8 2.60 -11.91 10.53
CA GLY A 8 1.95 -10.87 11.34
C GLY A 8 0.42 -10.92 11.31
N PHE A 9 -0.18 -12.06 10.96
CA PHE A 9 -1.63 -12.23 11.04
C PHE A 9 -2.08 -12.34 12.50
N VAL A 10 -3.13 -11.60 12.82
CA VAL A 10 -3.84 -11.56 14.10
C VAL A 10 -5.35 -11.66 13.82
N PRO A 11 -6.21 -11.97 14.81
CA PRO A 11 -7.65 -12.11 14.54
C PRO A 11 -8.30 -10.89 13.88
N ALA A 12 -7.80 -9.68 14.14
CA ALA A 12 -8.31 -8.43 13.57
C ALA A 12 -7.77 -8.09 12.17
N GLY A 13 -6.79 -8.85 11.66
CA GLY A 13 -6.14 -8.56 10.37
C GLY A 13 -4.65 -8.85 10.39
N ARG A 14 -3.85 -7.95 9.83
CA ARG A 14 -2.40 -8.12 9.73
C ARG A 14 -1.69 -6.90 10.29
N VAL A 15 -0.62 -7.11 11.05
CA VAL A 15 0.20 -6.04 11.63
C VAL A 15 1.66 -6.25 11.26
N THR A 16 2.30 -5.18 10.78
CA THR A 16 3.73 -5.13 10.48
C THR A 16 4.36 -3.96 11.22
N HIS A 17 5.58 -4.15 11.73
CA HIS A 17 6.31 -3.13 12.47
C HIS A 17 7.57 -2.71 11.72
N THR A 18 7.91 -1.42 11.78
CA THR A 18 9.22 -0.91 11.37
C THR A 18 9.76 0.08 12.40
N ALA A 19 11.06 0.00 12.69
CA ALA A 19 11.76 0.97 13.54
C ALA A 19 12.14 2.26 12.78
N SER A 20 11.73 2.38 11.51
CA SER A 20 11.99 3.54 10.65
C SER A 20 10.79 4.50 10.62
N LYS A 21 11.03 5.73 10.17
CA LYS A 21 9.94 6.60 9.70
C LYS A 21 9.28 5.99 8.46
N ILE A 22 8.00 6.30 8.27
CA ILE A 22 7.27 5.94 7.05
C ILE A 22 7.97 6.61 5.85
N SER A 23 8.14 5.84 4.78
CA SER A 23 8.69 6.26 3.49
C SER A 23 8.01 5.48 2.39
N ASP A 24 8.10 5.95 1.15
CA ASP A 24 7.31 5.42 0.03
C ASP A 24 7.53 3.92 -0.19
N LYS A 25 8.75 3.43 0.03
CA LYS A 25 9.04 1.99 -0.02
C LYS A 25 8.18 1.16 0.95
N TYR A 26 7.90 1.68 2.15
CA TYR A 26 7.07 0.98 3.13
C TYR A 26 5.60 1.06 2.76
N LEU A 27 5.16 2.16 2.14
CA LEU A 27 3.80 2.32 1.65
C LEU A 27 3.50 1.35 0.51
N VAL A 28 4.43 1.24 -0.45
CA VAL A 28 4.36 0.27 -1.54
C VAL A 28 4.38 -1.16 -1.01
N SER A 29 5.30 -1.48 -0.08
CA SER A 29 5.37 -2.81 0.53
C SER A 29 4.06 -3.16 1.24
N LEU A 30 3.54 -2.24 2.06
CA LEU A 30 2.27 -2.40 2.78
C LEU A 30 1.12 -2.65 1.79
N ARG A 31 1.07 -1.90 0.69
CA ARG A 31 0.01 -2.04 -0.32
C ARG A 31 0.09 -3.39 -1.03
N VAL A 32 1.27 -3.79 -1.51
CA VAL A 32 1.45 -5.09 -2.19
C VAL A 32 1.06 -6.24 -1.27
N GLU A 33 1.48 -6.18 -0.01
CA GLU A 33 1.16 -7.21 0.98
C GLU A 33 -0.34 -7.24 1.33
N HIS A 34 -0.96 -6.07 1.44
CA HIS A 34 -2.41 -5.94 1.67
C HIS A 34 -3.21 -6.56 0.52
N LEU A 35 -2.89 -6.20 -0.72
CA LEU A 35 -3.56 -6.77 -1.88
C LEU A 35 -3.31 -8.29 -1.96
N ALA A 36 -2.08 -8.75 -1.72
CA ALA A 36 -1.75 -10.17 -1.72
C ALA A 36 -2.50 -10.94 -0.64
N ALA A 37 -2.72 -10.34 0.54
CA ALA A 37 -3.50 -10.94 1.61
C ALA A 37 -4.98 -11.08 1.24
N HIS A 38 -5.60 -10.04 0.64
CA HIS A 38 -7.01 -10.07 0.24
C HIS A 38 -7.29 -10.85 -1.05
N ALA A 39 -6.32 -10.95 -1.97
CA ALA A 39 -6.42 -11.75 -3.18
C ALA A 39 -6.23 -13.26 -2.92
N PHE A 40 -5.80 -13.65 -1.71
CA PHE A 40 -5.74 -15.04 -1.33
C PHE A 40 -7.13 -15.52 -0.89
N ASP A 41 -7.61 -16.61 -1.48
CA ASP A 41 -8.96 -17.19 -1.29
C ASP A 41 -9.25 -17.68 0.15
N GLY A 42 -8.31 -17.48 1.07
CA GLY A 42 -8.40 -17.84 2.48
C GLY A 42 -8.78 -16.67 3.37
N ALA A 43 -10.07 -16.33 3.42
CA ALA A 43 -10.77 -15.64 4.52
C ALA A 43 -10.08 -14.41 5.18
N PHE A 44 -9.18 -13.71 4.50
CA PHE A 44 -8.60 -12.48 5.04
C PHE A 44 -9.56 -11.32 4.77
N GLY A 45 -10.36 -10.97 5.78
CA GLY A 45 -11.27 -9.82 5.77
C GLY A 45 -10.86 -8.69 6.71
N GLY A 46 -9.64 -8.73 7.24
CA GLY A 46 -9.16 -7.80 8.27
C GLY A 46 -8.32 -6.65 7.73
N THR A 47 -8.10 -5.65 8.58
CA THR A 47 -7.30 -4.45 8.25
C THR A 47 -5.82 -4.80 8.17
N THR A 48 -5.06 -4.11 7.30
CA THR A 48 -3.59 -4.24 7.27
C THR A 48 -2.93 -3.01 7.88
N HIS A 49 -2.16 -3.21 8.95
CA HIS A 49 -1.52 -2.16 9.73
C HIS A 49 0.00 -2.14 9.54
N LEU A 50 0.54 -0.92 9.44
CA LEU A 50 1.95 -0.62 9.57
C LEU A 50 2.15 0.27 10.80
N VAL A 51 2.88 -0.22 11.79
CA VAL A 51 3.29 0.54 12.98
C VAL A 51 4.71 1.01 12.77
N ALA A 52 4.93 2.32 12.73
CA ALA A 52 6.23 2.92 12.44
C ALA A 52 6.61 3.98 13.48
N LEU A 53 7.89 4.34 13.53
CA LEU A 53 8.40 5.30 14.52
C LEU A 53 7.72 6.68 14.40
N SER A 54 7.34 7.08 13.19
CA SER A 54 6.71 8.37 12.91
C SER A 54 5.19 8.37 13.00
N GLY A 55 4.56 7.23 13.29
CA GLY A 55 3.11 7.08 13.30
C GLY A 55 2.66 5.77 12.67
N ASP A 56 1.37 5.49 12.81
CA ASP A 56 0.75 4.25 12.35
C ASP A 56 -0.06 4.50 11.08
N MET A 57 -0.17 3.45 10.27
CA MET A 57 -0.96 3.44 9.05
C MET A 57 -1.82 2.18 8.98
N ALA A 58 -3.03 2.32 8.46
CA ALA A 58 -3.99 1.23 8.31
C ALA A 58 -4.65 1.27 6.95
N LEU A 59 -4.75 0.13 6.29
CA LEU A 59 -5.51 -0.07 5.05
C LEU A 59 -6.77 -0.85 5.36
N SER A 60 -7.92 -0.23 5.04
CA SER A 60 -9.23 -0.83 5.17
C SER A 60 -9.36 -2.11 4.34
N PRO A 61 -10.13 -3.10 4.78
CA PRO A 61 -10.38 -4.32 4.02
C PRO A 61 -10.92 -4.02 2.62
N ILE A 62 -10.50 -4.82 1.64
CA ILE A 62 -11.02 -4.79 0.27
C ILE A 62 -11.53 -6.18 -0.13
N THR A 63 -12.32 -6.25 -1.20
CA THR A 63 -12.77 -7.54 -1.73
C THR A 63 -11.63 -8.26 -2.45
N ALA A 64 -11.70 -9.60 -2.50
CA ALA A 64 -10.72 -10.39 -3.26
C ALA A 64 -10.70 -10.01 -4.74
N ALA A 65 -11.86 -9.70 -5.33
CA ALA A 65 -11.97 -9.26 -6.72
C ALA A 65 -11.21 -7.95 -6.97
N GLU A 66 -11.40 -6.94 -6.12
CA GLU A 66 -10.66 -5.68 -6.19
C GLU A 66 -9.16 -5.90 -5.99
N ALA A 67 -8.78 -6.75 -5.04
CA ALA A 67 -7.40 -7.09 -4.77
C ALA A 67 -6.72 -7.73 -5.99
N HIS A 68 -7.41 -8.64 -6.68
CA HIS A 68 -6.91 -9.28 -7.90
C HIS A 68 -6.70 -8.29 -9.05
N VAL A 69 -7.67 -7.39 -9.28
CA VAL A 69 -7.57 -6.36 -10.33
C VAL A 69 -6.35 -5.48 -10.07
N GLN A 70 -6.21 -4.96 -8.86
CA GLN A 70 -5.11 -4.05 -8.53
C GLN A 70 -3.73 -4.74 -8.51
N LEU A 71 -3.65 -6.02 -8.10
CA LEU A 71 -2.41 -6.78 -8.27
C LEU A 71 -2.05 -7.01 -9.73
N ALA A 72 -3.03 -7.24 -10.60
CA ALA A 72 -2.79 -7.41 -12.03
C ALA A 72 -2.20 -6.12 -12.65
N ASP A 73 -2.68 -4.95 -12.22
CA ASP A 73 -2.13 -3.66 -12.64
C ASP A 73 -0.67 -3.49 -12.20
N LEU A 74 -0.36 -3.80 -10.94
CA LEU A 74 1.02 -3.74 -10.42
C LEU A 74 1.96 -4.71 -11.14
N VAL A 75 1.50 -5.92 -11.45
CA VAL A 75 2.29 -6.89 -12.23
C VAL A 75 2.52 -6.40 -13.66
N SER A 76 1.53 -5.74 -14.26
CA SER A 76 1.64 -5.17 -15.61
C SER A 76 2.66 -4.04 -15.64
N LEU A 77 2.62 -3.14 -14.66
CA LEU A 77 3.61 -2.07 -14.48
C LEU A 77 5.01 -2.62 -14.25
N TYR A 78 5.15 -3.64 -13.40
CA TYR A 78 6.44 -4.30 -13.18
C TYR A 78 7.02 -4.85 -14.49
N ARG A 79 6.21 -5.55 -15.29
CA ARG A 79 6.62 -6.10 -16.60
C ARG A 79 7.04 -5.01 -17.57
N GLU A 80 6.27 -3.93 -17.65
CA GLU A 80 6.62 -2.79 -18.50
C GLU A 80 7.95 -2.17 -18.06
N GLY A 81 8.14 -1.98 -16.76
CA GLY A 81 9.38 -1.49 -16.15
C GLY A 81 10.62 -2.34 -16.40
N GLN A 82 10.45 -3.64 -16.72
CA GLN A 82 11.57 -4.50 -17.14
C GLN A 82 12.06 -4.22 -18.56
N THR A 83 11.22 -3.61 -19.40
CA THR A 83 11.48 -3.38 -20.83
C THR A 83 11.82 -1.94 -21.15
N ARG A 84 11.29 -0.99 -20.37
CA ARG A 84 11.59 0.43 -20.47
C ARG A 84 11.46 1.10 -19.10
N PRO A 85 12.17 2.21 -18.85
CA PRO A 85 11.87 3.05 -17.69
C PRO A 85 10.40 3.48 -17.72
N LEU A 86 9.69 3.30 -16.60
CA LEU A 86 8.31 3.74 -16.48
C LEU A 86 8.26 5.28 -16.50
N PRO A 87 7.27 5.88 -17.20
CA PRO A 87 7.12 7.34 -17.27
C PRO A 87 6.63 7.95 -15.95
N VAL A 88 6.15 7.12 -15.02
CA VAL A 88 5.68 7.53 -13.71
C VAL A 88 6.85 7.44 -12.74
N THR A 89 7.22 8.55 -12.11
CA THR A 89 8.05 8.48 -10.90
C THR A 89 7.24 7.75 -9.84
N PHE A 90 7.89 6.86 -9.10
CA PHE A 90 7.24 6.04 -8.06
C PHE A 90 6.43 6.89 -7.07
N ASP A 91 6.85 8.13 -6.87
CA ASP A 91 6.22 9.14 -6.02
C ASP A 91 4.80 9.47 -6.49
N ASP A 92 4.53 9.63 -7.79
CA ASP A 92 3.20 10.00 -8.28
C ASP A 92 2.20 8.84 -8.19
N TYR A 93 2.66 7.60 -8.39
CA TYR A 93 1.81 6.41 -8.34
C TYR A 93 1.47 5.98 -6.91
N ALA A 94 2.47 6.05 -6.00
CA ALA A 94 2.22 5.84 -4.59
C ALA A 94 1.26 6.93 -4.08
N THR A 95 1.52 8.20 -4.39
CA THR A 95 0.75 9.30 -3.83
C THR A 95 -0.69 9.36 -4.35
N SER A 96 -0.94 9.15 -5.65
CA SER A 96 -2.30 9.19 -6.21
C SER A 96 -3.21 8.06 -5.73
N TYR A 97 -2.68 6.85 -5.50
CA TYR A 97 -3.45 5.74 -4.93
C TYR A 97 -3.59 5.82 -3.40
N LEU A 98 -2.59 6.40 -2.72
CA LEU A 98 -2.70 6.72 -1.31
C LEU A 98 -3.73 7.84 -1.10
N ASP A 99 -3.77 8.90 -1.89
CA ASP A 99 -4.84 9.92 -1.74
C ASP A 99 -6.24 9.32 -1.93
N LEU A 100 -6.43 8.38 -2.87
CA LEU A 100 -7.71 7.70 -3.08
C LEU A 100 -8.11 6.69 -2.00
N ALA A 101 -7.13 6.03 -1.35
CA ALA A 101 -7.39 5.08 -0.26
C ALA A 101 -7.43 5.75 1.12
N PHE A 102 -7.01 7.01 1.24
CA PHE A 102 -6.76 7.71 2.50
C PHE A 102 -7.67 8.91 2.74
N ASP A 103 -8.83 8.97 2.09
CA ASP A 103 -9.88 10.01 2.26
C ASP A 103 -10.49 10.10 3.69
N GLY A 104 -9.79 9.58 4.71
CA GLY A 104 -10.16 9.72 6.11
C GLY A 104 -9.08 9.44 7.16
N ALA A 105 -7.78 9.28 6.82
CA ALA A 105 -6.80 8.78 7.81
C ALA A 105 -5.44 9.48 7.89
N PHE A 106 -5.25 10.65 7.28
CA PHE A 106 -4.07 11.49 7.56
C PHE A 106 -4.43 12.65 8.50
N THR A 107 -4.55 12.36 9.80
CA THR A 107 -4.42 13.41 10.83
C THR A 107 -3.04 13.28 11.45
N THR A 108 -2.03 13.96 10.89
CA THR A 108 -0.88 14.48 11.69
C THR A 108 0.18 15.29 10.91
N ASP A 109 0.00 15.70 9.65
CA ASP A 109 0.81 16.80 9.11
C ASP A 109 0.19 17.47 7.86
N PRO A 110 -0.42 18.68 7.99
CA PRO A 110 -0.93 19.43 6.83
C PRO A 110 0.18 19.89 5.86
N ALA A 111 1.45 19.88 6.25
CA ALA A 111 2.56 20.22 5.36
C ALA A 111 2.88 19.11 4.35
N MET A 112 2.45 17.86 4.61
CA MET A 112 2.71 16.76 3.68
C MET A 112 1.73 16.76 2.51
N GLY A 113 0.45 17.08 2.75
CA GLY A 113 -0.55 17.25 1.68
C GLY A 113 -0.23 18.43 0.74
N ALA A 114 0.39 19.50 1.27
CA ALA A 114 0.77 20.67 0.47
C ALA A 114 1.93 20.41 -0.49
N ARG A 115 2.85 19.49 -0.16
CA ARG A 115 3.98 19.13 -1.05
C ARG A 115 3.56 18.26 -2.23
N ILE A 116 2.41 17.60 -2.12
CA ILE A 116 1.90 16.65 -3.12
C ILE A 116 1.20 17.37 -4.28
N LEU A 117 0.53 18.49 -4.03
CA LEU A 117 -0.25 19.20 -5.05
C LEU A 117 0.56 20.23 -5.87
N GLY A 118 1.87 20.37 -5.63
CA GLY A 118 2.69 21.33 -6.38
C GLY A 118 2.16 22.78 -6.32
N VAL A 119 1.46 23.16 -5.26
CA VAL A 119 1.01 24.53 -5.04
C VAL A 119 1.90 25.12 -3.94
N SER A 120 2.94 25.83 -4.38
CA SER A 120 3.69 26.80 -3.56
C SER A 120 2.97 28.13 -3.49
#